data_AF-G5IE70-F1
#
_entry.id   AF-G5IE70-F1
#
_cell.length_a   1.000
_cell.length_b   1.000
_cell.length_c   1.000
_cell.angle_alpha   90.00
_cell.angle_beta   90.00
_cell.angle_gamma   90.00
#
_symmetry.space_group_name_H-M   'P 1'
#
loop_
_entity.id
_entity.type
_entity.pdbx_description
1 polymer ?
#
loop_
_entity_poly.entity_id
_entity_poly.type
_entity_poly.pdbx_seq_one_letter_code
_entity_poly.pdbx_strand_id
1 'polypeptide(L)'
;MAVETRADMMILDEIMASCSCHLVEEKRLSDLLDSRPEQLELIMTGRNPSEALQARADYISEIKKVKHPFDNGVAAREGIEY
;
A
#
# COMPACT_ATOMS: atom_id res chain seq x y z
N MET A 1 17.30 -1.03 -5.13
CA MET A 1 16.42 -2.10 -4.63
C MET A 1 15.77 -2.74 -5.84
N ALA A 2 15.59 -4.06 -5.80
CA ALA A 2 15.40 -4.93 -6.96
C ALA A 2 14.39 -4.40 -8.01
N VAL A 3 14.90 -4.03 -9.18
CA VAL A 3 14.19 -4.19 -10.46
C VAL A 3 15.07 -5.08 -11.34
N GLU A 4 15.53 -6.21 -10.78
CA GLU A 4 16.25 -7.26 -11.53
C GLU A 4 15.33 -8.42 -11.94
N THR A 5 14.04 -8.34 -11.61
CA THR A 5 13.01 -9.27 -12.04
C THR A 5 12.05 -8.56 -12.98
N ARG A 6 11.82 -9.13 -14.18
CA ARG A 6 10.81 -8.70 -15.17
C ARG A 6 9.40 -8.99 -14.65
N ALA A 7 8.96 -8.29 -13.61
CA ALA A 7 7.58 -8.34 -13.15
C ALA A 7 6.77 -7.25 -13.85
N ASP A 8 5.53 -7.57 -14.24
CA ASP A 8 4.58 -6.59 -14.76
C ASP A 8 3.82 -5.89 -13.63
N MET A 9 3.84 -6.45 -12.42
CA MET A 9 3.15 -5.91 -11.24
C MET A 9 3.98 -6.07 -9.97
N MET A 10 3.97 -5.05 -9.12
CA MET A 10 4.54 -5.05 -7.77
C MET A 10 3.49 -4.64 -6.75
N ILE A 11 3.29 -5.47 -5.73
CA ILE A 11 2.37 -5.19 -4.62
C ILE A 11 3.18 -4.85 -3.38
N LEU A 12 3.01 -3.63 -2.89
CA LEU A 12 3.58 -3.11 -1.67
C LEU A 12 2.49 -3.14 -0.59
N ASP A 13 2.35 -4.30 0.05
CA ASP A 13 1.33 -4.50 1.08
C ASP A 13 1.72 -3.78 2.39
N GLU A 14 0.78 -3.04 2.97
CA GLU A 14 0.90 -2.22 4.19
C GLU A 14 2.08 -1.22 4.18
N ILE A 15 2.45 -0.74 2.99
CA ILE A 15 3.55 0.21 2.84
C ILE A 15 3.26 1.57 3.47
N MET A 16 1.99 1.99 3.52
CA MET A 16 1.60 3.22 4.21
C MET A 16 1.89 3.14 5.71
N ALA A 17 1.64 1.97 6.32
CA ALA A 17 1.96 1.75 7.73
C ALA A 17 3.48 1.85 7.96
N SER A 18 4.27 1.24 7.07
CA SER A 18 5.74 1.31 7.12
C SER A 18 6.28 2.75 7.03
N CYS A 19 5.69 3.60 6.19
CA CYS A 19 6.03 5.01 6.12
C CYS A 19 5.62 5.78 7.38
N SER A 20 4.40 5.54 7.88
CA SER A 20 3.90 6.19 9.10
C SER A 20 4.71 5.83 10.35
N CYS A 21 5.26 4.61 10.40
CA CYS A 21 6.16 4.15 11.45
C CYS A 21 7.64 4.54 11.22
N HIS A 22 7.94 5.33 10.19
CA HIS A 22 9.30 5.74 9.81
C HIS A 22 10.27 4.58 9.54
N LEU A 23 9.74 3.40 9.20
CA LEU A 23 10.55 2.24 8.79
C LEU A 23 11.03 2.40 7.34
N VAL A 24 10.25 3.10 6.53
CA VAL A 24 10.57 3.44 5.14
C VAL A 24 10.34 4.93 4.92
N GLU A 25 11.35 5.63 4.43
CA GLU A 25 11.20 7.02 4.01
C GLU A 25 10.27 7.11 2.80
N GLU A 26 9.23 7.93 2.89
CA GLU A 26 8.26 8.14 1.80
C GLU A 26 8.94 8.60 0.51
N LYS A 27 10.06 9.35 0.61
CA LYS A 27 10.87 9.73 -0.55
C LYS A 27 11.27 8.53 -1.40
N ARG A 28 11.55 7.37 -0.81
CA ARG A 28 11.89 6.16 -1.58
C ARG A 28 10.73 5.67 -2.43
N LEU A 29 9.49 5.85 -1.98
CA LEU A 29 8.31 5.54 -2.77
C LEU A 29 8.15 6.53 -3.92
N SER A 30 8.34 7.82 -3.66
CA SER A 30 8.36 8.83 -4.72
C SER A 30 9.42 8.52 -5.78
N ASP A 31 10.65 8.22 -5.37
CA ASP A 31 11.73 7.88 -6.29
C ASP A 31 11.41 6.59 -7.09
N LEU A 32 10.74 5.61 -6.47
CA LEU A 32 10.27 4.41 -7.16
C LEU A 32 9.17 4.73 -8.19
N LEU A 33 8.20 5.58 -7.84
CA LEU A 33 7.16 6.02 -8.77
C LEU A 33 7.75 6.75 -9.99
N ASP A 34 8.84 7.50 -9.80
CA ASP A 34 9.54 8.22 -10.86
C ASP A 34 10.44 7.34 -11.74
N SER A 35 11.07 6.32 -11.16
CA SER A 35 12.09 5.50 -11.82
C SER A 35 11.61 4.13 -12.29
N ARG A 36 10.37 3.75 -11.96
CA ARG A 36 9.81 2.46 -12.38
C ARG A 36 9.74 2.34 -13.90
N PRO A 37 9.89 1.13 -14.46
CA PRO A 37 9.55 0.88 -15.86
C PRO A 37 8.10 1.27 -16.13
N GLU A 38 7.83 1.83 -17.31
CA GLU A 38 6.50 2.31 -17.70
C GLU A 38 5.44 1.20 -17.64
N GLN A 39 5.82 -0.03 -17.98
CA GLN A 39 4.93 -1.20 -17.97
C GLN A 39 4.71 -1.81 -16.57
N LEU A 40 5.36 -1.31 -15.52
CA LEU A 40 5.22 -1.86 -14.16
C LEU A 40 4.02 -1.23 -13.45
N GLU A 41 3.02 -2.06 -13.14
CA GLU A 41 1.90 -1.72 -12.28
C GLU A 41 2.33 -1.75 -10.81
N LEU A 42 2.06 -0.67 -10.08
CA LEU A 42 2.36 -0.58 -8.65
C LEU A 42 1.07 -0.51 -7.84
N ILE A 43 0.88 -1.49 -6.95
CA ILE A 43 -0.24 -1.52 -6.01
C ILE A 43 0.33 -1.23 -4.62
N MET A 44 -0.21 -0.22 -3.94
CA MET A 44 0.18 0.14 -2.58
C MET A 44 -1.05 0.07 -1.67
N THR A 45 -0.95 -0.67 -0.56
CA THR A 45 -2.05 -0.80 0.41
C THR A 45 -1.69 -0.15 1.75
N GLY A 46 -2.73 0.07 2.56
CA GLY A 46 -2.63 0.65 3.89
C GLY A 46 -3.54 1.85 4.07
N ARG A 47 -3.35 2.58 5.17
CA ARG A 47 -4.25 3.66 5.61
C ARG A 47 -3.57 5.02 5.53
N ASN A 48 -4.37 6.06 5.31
CA ASN A 48 -3.95 7.46 5.35
C ASN A 48 -2.71 7.77 4.48
N PRO A 49 -2.74 7.49 3.16
CA PRO A 49 -1.66 7.89 2.27
C PRO A 49 -1.47 9.41 2.30
N SER A 50 -0.23 9.89 2.13
CA SER A 50 0.04 11.33 2.05
C SER A 50 -0.67 11.97 0.84
N GLU A 51 -0.95 13.27 0.92
CA GLU A 51 -1.51 14.01 -0.24
C GLU A 51 -0.57 13.93 -1.46
N ALA A 52 0.74 13.89 -1.23
CA ALA A 52 1.74 13.77 -2.29
C ALA A 52 1.63 12.43 -3.02
N LEU A 53 1.46 11.31 -2.31
CA LEU A 53 1.26 10.01 -2.93
C LEU A 53 -0.11 9.91 -3.62
N GLN A 54 -1.16 10.45 -2.99
CA GLN A 54 -2.50 10.49 -3.58
C GLN A 54 -2.52 11.26 -4.91
N ALA A 55 -1.84 12.41 -4.98
CA ALA A 55 -1.78 13.21 -6.19
C ALA A 55 -1.06 12.52 -7.36
N ARG A 56 -0.27 11.49 -7.09
CA ARG A 56 0.49 10.71 -8.08
C ARG A 56 -0.17 9.40 -8.46
N ALA A 57 -1.21 8.98 -7.74
CA ALA A 57 -1.90 7.73 -7.99
C ALA A 57 -2.90 7.90 -9.14
N ASP A 58 -2.83 7.01 -10.13
CA ASP A 58 -3.83 6.95 -11.21
C ASP A 58 -5.19 6.45 -10.69
N TYR A 59 -5.15 5.55 -9.70
CA TYR A 59 -6.33 5.00 -9.03
C TYR A 59 -6.20 5.08 -7.52
N ILE A 60 -7.31 5.45 -6.86
CA ILE A 60 -7.45 5.38 -5.41
C ILE A 60 -8.76 4.66 -5.09
N SER A 61 -8.66 3.53 -4.39
CA SER A 61 -9.81 2.81 -3.86
C SER A 61 -9.82 2.89 -2.34
N GLU A 62 -10.91 3.38 -1.76
CA GLU A 62 -11.04 3.54 -0.32
C GLU A 62 -11.94 2.45 0.29
N ILE A 63 -11.37 1.61 1.15
CA ILE A 63 -12.13 0.63 1.93
C ILE A 63 -12.59 1.29 3.23
N LYS A 64 -13.86 1.70 3.28
CA LYS A 64 -14.49 2.27 4.49
C LYS A 64 -15.05 1.17 5.38
N LYS A 65 -14.64 1.15 6.65
CA LYS A 65 -15.23 0.26 7.68
C LYS A 65 -16.66 0.72 8.05
N VAL A 66 -17.65 0.31 7.25
CA VAL A 66 -19.08 0.56 7.56
C VAL A 66 -19.55 -0.29 8.74
N LYS A 67 -19.08 -1.55 8.82
CA LYS A 67 -19.28 -2.48 9.93
C LYS A 67 -18.16 -3.52 9.94
N HIS A 68 -17.78 -4.03 11.11
CA HIS A 68 -16.79 -5.09 11.23
C HIS A 68 -17.13 -6.05 12.39
N PRO A 69 -16.89 -7.38 12.30
CA PRO A 69 -17.14 -8.32 13.41
C PRO A 69 -16.47 -7.92 14.72
N PHE A 70 -15.28 -7.32 14.62
CA PHE A 70 -14.56 -6.74 15.76
C PHE A 70 -15.39 -5.73 16.56
N ASP A 71 -16.30 -4.98 15.92
CA ASP A 71 -17.17 -4.02 16.60
C ASP A 71 -18.16 -4.71 17.57
N ASN A 72 -18.40 -6.02 17.38
CA ASN A 72 -19.21 -6.87 18.25
C ASN A 72 -18.35 -7.78 19.15
N GLY A 73 -17.05 -7.50 19.32
CA GLY A 73 -16.15 -8.26 20.17
C GLY A 73 -15.65 -9.59 19.58
N VAL A 74 -15.89 -9.85 18.28
CA VAL A 74 -15.34 -11.04 17.61
C VAL A 74 -13.85 -10.81 17.33
N ALA A 75 -13.01 -11.68 17.89
CA ALA A 75 -11.56 -11.66 17.65
C ALA A 75 -11.19 -12.12 16.22
N ALA A 76 -9.93 -11.92 15.85
CA ALA A 76 -9.39 -12.37 14.56
C ALA A 76 -9.48 -13.90 14.42
N ARG A 77 -9.80 -14.37 13.21
CA ARG A 77 -10.02 -15.77 12.89
C ARG A 77 -9.00 -16.23 11.85
N GLU A 78 -8.45 -17.41 12.07
CA GLU A 78 -7.58 -18.10 11.12
C GLU A 78 -8.31 -18.33 9.79
N GLY A 79 -7.63 -18.05 8.68
CA GLY A 79 -8.14 -18.14 7.32
C GLY A 79 -9.05 -16.98 6.90
N ILE A 80 -9.31 -16.00 7.78
CA ILE A 80 -10.10 -14.80 7.44
C ILE A 80 -9.31 -13.51 7.70
N GLU A 81 -8.88 -13.29 8.93
CA GLU A 81 -8.11 -12.10 9.30
C GLU A 81 -6.59 -12.35 9.30
N TYR A 82 -6.16 -13.61 9.46
CA TYR A 82 -4.76 -14.04 9.38
C TYR A 82 -4.63 -15.49 8.91
#